data_AF-A0A7G7BQD4-F1
#
_entry.id   AF-A0A7G7BQD4-F1
#
_cell.length_a   1.000
_cell.length_b   1.000
_cell.length_c   1.000
_cell.angle_alpha   90.00
_cell.angle_beta   90.00
_cell.angle_gamma   90.00
#
_symmetry.space_group_name_H-M   'P 1'
#
loop_
_entity.id
_entity.type
_entity.pdbx_description
1 polymer ?
#
loop_
_entity_poly.entity_id
_entity_poly.type
_entity_poly.pdbx_seq_one_letter_code
_entity_poly.pdbx_strand_id
1 'polypeptide(L)'
;MMAPMVSKEPFPGLSSDATHNLIACPCCFQQTLEERANFEICPECGWEDDGQDDADAHIVRGGPNGGLSLTQARLNYLEDAAEGCNESMTRGGEGLWMSEARRRMPDVAE
;
A
#
# COMPACT_ATOMS: atom_id res chain seq x y z
N MET A 1 35.12 -33.75 19.71
CA MET A 1 33.72 -34.09 19.40
C MET A 1 32.85 -33.06 20.08
N MET A 2 32.33 -32.08 19.35
CA MET A 2 31.35 -31.12 19.85
C MET A 2 30.34 -30.90 18.72
N ALA A 3 29.12 -31.39 18.92
CA ALA A 3 27.99 -31.12 18.05
C ALA A 3 27.40 -29.73 18.39
N PRO A 4 26.89 -28.96 17.41
CA PRO A 4 26.11 -27.77 17.72
C PRO A 4 24.67 -28.14 18.08
N MET A 5 24.23 -27.69 19.26
CA MET A 5 22.83 -27.75 19.69
C MET A 5 22.01 -26.78 18.84
N VAL A 6 20.98 -27.30 18.18
CA VAL A 6 19.85 -26.53 17.68
C VAL A 6 19.08 -25.98 18.88
N SER A 7 19.02 -24.66 19.01
CA SER A 7 17.97 -23.98 19.77
C SER A 7 17.11 -23.21 18.79
N LYS A 8 16.09 -23.91 18.28
CA LYS A 8 15.00 -23.31 17.53
C LYS A 8 14.03 -22.73 18.55
N GLU A 9 14.30 -21.51 18.99
CA GLU A 9 13.35 -20.74 19.80
C GLU A 9 12.04 -20.63 18.99
N PRO A 10 10.88 -20.99 19.56
CA PRO A 10 9.60 -20.82 18.87
C PRO A 10 9.35 -19.32 18.79
N PHE A 11 9.44 -18.75 17.58
CA PHE A 11 8.96 -17.39 17.34
C PHE A 11 7.51 -17.32 17.83
N PRO A 12 7.17 -16.42 18.78
CA PRO A 12 5.81 -16.29 19.27
C PRO A 12 4.92 -16.00 18.07
N GLY A 13 3.87 -16.81 17.95
CA GLY A 13 3.00 -16.89 16.80
C GLY A 13 2.63 -15.51 16.27
N LEU A 14 2.87 -15.31 14.98
CA LEU A 14 2.19 -14.31 14.19
C LEU A 14 0.71 -14.63 14.29
N SER A 15 0.06 -13.98 15.24
CA SER A 15 -1.37 -14.11 15.45
C SER A 15 -2.02 -13.41 14.28
N SER A 16 -2.42 -14.18 13.27
CA SER A 16 -3.51 -13.79 12.39
C SER A 16 -4.74 -13.60 13.28
N ASP A 17 -5.08 -12.37 13.64
CA ASP A 17 -6.48 -11.90 13.70
C ASP A 17 -6.55 -10.40 14.02
N ALA A 18 -6.33 -9.59 12.99
CA ALA A 18 -7.05 -8.34 12.86
C ALA A 18 -7.26 -8.17 11.36
N THR A 19 -8.39 -8.66 10.84
CA THR A 19 -8.90 -8.11 9.58
C THR A 19 -9.26 -6.66 9.89
N HIS A 20 -8.27 -5.76 9.89
CA HIS A 20 -8.52 -4.33 9.86
C HIS A 20 -9.36 -4.11 8.60
N ASN A 21 -10.61 -3.71 8.79
CA ASN A 21 -11.49 -3.32 7.69
C ASN A 21 -10.96 -2.01 7.13
N LEU A 22 -9.97 -2.11 6.25
CA LEU A 22 -9.40 -0.96 5.58
C LEU A 22 -10.49 -0.24 4.79
N ILE A 23 -10.46 1.08 4.88
CA ILE A 23 -11.39 1.98 4.23
C ILE A 23 -10.78 2.45 2.91
N ALA A 24 -11.66 2.72 1.94
CA ALA A 24 -11.26 3.22 0.64
C ALA A 24 -10.61 4.61 0.74
N CYS A 25 -9.43 4.75 0.13
CA CYS A 25 -8.80 6.05 -0.09
C CYS A 25 -9.71 6.94 -0.96
N PRO A 26 -9.92 8.23 -0.64
CA PRO A 26 -10.77 9.11 -1.43
C PRO A 26 -10.21 9.40 -2.84
N CYS A 27 -8.91 9.15 -3.07
CA CYS A 27 -8.24 9.33 -4.36
C CYS A 27 -8.35 8.09 -5.25
N CYS A 28 -7.73 6.97 -4.87
CA CYS A 28 -7.68 5.77 -5.70
C CYS A 28 -8.81 4.76 -5.46
N PHE A 29 -9.64 4.97 -4.43
CA PHE A 29 -10.75 4.11 -4.01
C PHE A 29 -10.36 2.70 -3.54
N GLN A 30 -9.06 2.43 -3.40
CA GLN A 30 -8.56 1.18 -2.86
C GLN A 30 -8.61 1.16 -1.33
N GLN A 31 -8.92 0.00 -0.75
CA GLN A 31 -9.01 -0.21 0.70
C GLN A 31 -7.62 -0.24 1.32
N THR A 32 -7.10 0.93 1.68
CA THR A 32 -5.71 1.11 2.10
C THR A 32 -5.55 1.91 3.39
N LEU A 33 -6.62 2.55 3.89
CA LEU A 33 -6.59 3.41 5.06
C LEU A 33 -7.18 2.68 6.28
N GLU A 34 -6.61 2.90 7.46
CA GLU A 34 -7.16 2.39 8.72
C GLU A 34 -8.33 3.25 9.21
N GLU A 35 -8.22 4.57 9.09
CA GLU A 35 -9.25 5.53 9.49
C GLU A 35 -9.42 6.65 8.44
N ARG A 36 -10.64 7.22 8.36
CA ARG A 36 -10.91 8.38 7.49
C ARG A 36 -10.50 9.69 8.16
N ALA A 37 -9.98 10.61 7.35
CA ALA A 37 -9.58 11.95 7.79
C ALA A 37 -8.53 11.95 8.93
N ASN A 38 -7.70 10.91 8.98
CA ASN A 38 -6.67 10.72 10.01
C ASN A 38 -5.25 11.10 9.53
N PHE A 39 -5.14 11.84 8.41
CA PHE A 39 -3.87 12.23 7.79
C PHE A 39 -2.99 11.03 7.40
N GLU A 40 -3.61 9.88 7.13
CA GLU A 40 -2.90 8.71 6.63
C GLU A 40 -2.56 8.87 5.16
N ILE A 41 -1.32 8.53 4.80
CA ILE A 41 -0.86 8.54 3.41
C ILE A 41 -1.18 7.18 2.78
N CYS A 42 -1.99 7.20 1.73
CA CYS A 42 -2.36 6.00 0.99
C CYS A 42 -1.12 5.36 0.33
N PRO A 43 -0.74 4.12 0.68
CA PRO A 43 0.43 3.45 0.10
C PRO A 43 0.27 3.10 -1.38
N GLU A 44 -0.95 3.11 -1.93
CA GLU A 44 -1.22 2.83 -3.36
C GLU A 44 -1.00 4.06 -4.25
N CYS A 45 -1.45 5.25 -3.82
CA CYS A 45 -1.45 6.45 -4.68
C CYS A 45 -0.72 7.66 -4.07
N GLY A 46 -0.21 7.56 -2.85
CA GLY A 46 0.51 8.63 -2.16
C GLY A 46 -0.35 9.79 -1.64
N TRP A 47 -1.67 9.73 -1.78
CA TRP A 47 -2.59 10.76 -1.28
C TRP A 47 -2.75 10.69 0.25
N GLU A 48 -2.59 11.81 0.94
CA GLU A 48 -2.92 11.96 2.37
C GLU A 48 -4.42 12.22 2.56
N ASP A 49 -5.09 11.39 3.38
CA ASP A 49 -6.48 11.61 3.76
C ASP A 49 -6.60 12.67 4.87
N ASP A 50 -6.54 13.94 4.47
CA ASP A 50 -6.77 15.12 5.30
C ASP A 50 -8.27 15.44 5.53
N GLY A 51 -9.14 14.50 5.15
CA GLY A 51 -10.60 14.66 5.21
C GLY A 51 -11.21 15.41 4.02
N GLN A 52 -10.47 15.60 2.93
CA GLN A 52 -11.04 16.10 1.67
C GLN A 52 -11.96 15.07 1.02
N ASP A 53 -13.09 15.52 0.46
CA ASP A 53 -14.07 14.65 -0.19
C ASP A 53 -14.65 15.28 -1.47
N ASP A 54 -15.72 14.69 -2.02
CA ASP A 54 -16.32 15.13 -3.28
C ASP A 54 -16.84 16.58 -3.24
N ALA A 55 -17.30 17.06 -2.08
CA ALA A 55 -17.87 18.40 -1.95
C ALA A 55 -16.81 19.48 -2.20
N ASP A 56 -15.55 19.17 -1.88
CA ASP A 56 -14.45 20.11 -1.99
C ASP A 56 -13.24 19.57 -2.77
N ALA A 57 -13.41 18.49 -3.53
CA ALA A 57 -12.35 17.80 -4.27
C ALA A 57 -11.58 18.69 -5.27
N HIS A 58 -12.20 19.79 -5.71
CA HIS A 58 -11.61 20.75 -6.64
C HIS A 58 -10.67 21.76 -5.97
N ILE A 59 -10.69 21.87 -4.64
CA ILE A 59 -9.86 22.79 -3.87
C ILE A 59 -8.46 22.21 -3.69
N VAL A 60 -7.42 23.04 -3.80
CA VAL A 60 -6.05 22.67 -3.42
C VAL A 60 -5.85 23.05 -1.96
N ARG A 61 -5.72 22.06 -1.07
CA ARG A 61 -5.53 22.27 0.37
C ARG A 61 -4.07 22.44 0.79
N GLY A 62 -3.11 22.01 -0.04
CA GLY A 62 -1.68 22.11 0.26
C GLY A 62 -1.14 20.90 1.02
N GLY A 63 -0.16 21.14 1.90
CA GLY A 63 0.38 20.11 2.78
C GLY A 63 1.13 18.99 2.04
N PRO A 64 1.08 17.75 2.56
CA PRO A 64 1.65 16.56 1.92
C PRO A 64 1.07 16.25 0.53
N ASN A 65 -0.17 16.67 0.27
CA ASN A 65 -0.80 16.60 -1.06
C ASN A 65 -0.28 17.67 -2.04
N GLY A 66 0.57 18.59 -1.57
CA GLY A 66 1.26 19.58 -2.40
C GLY A 66 0.31 20.51 -3.14
N GLY A 67 0.59 20.75 -4.41
CA GLY A 67 -0.21 21.64 -5.27
C GLY A 67 -1.43 20.97 -5.94
N LEU A 68 -1.76 19.74 -5.56
CA LEU A 68 -2.83 18.97 -6.20
C LEU A 68 -4.16 19.14 -5.46
N SER A 69 -5.24 19.16 -6.23
CA SER A 69 -6.59 18.94 -5.72
C SER A 69 -6.92 17.44 -5.77
N LEU A 70 -7.85 16.97 -4.95
CA LEU A 70 -8.29 15.57 -4.98
C LEU A 70 -8.81 15.15 -6.36
N THR A 71 -9.48 16.06 -7.08
CA THR A 71 -9.91 15.84 -8.47
C THR A 71 -8.71 15.57 -9.38
N GLN A 72 -7.64 16.36 -9.27
CA GLN A 72 -6.44 16.15 -10.09
C GLN A 72 -5.73 14.85 -9.72
N ALA A 73 -5.62 14.53 -8.43
CA ALA A 73 -4.99 13.29 -7.98
C ALA A 73 -5.73 12.04 -8.49
N ARG A 74 -7.06 12.06 -8.50
CA ARG A 74 -7.90 11.00 -9.10
C ARG A 74 -7.61 10.81 -10.59
N LEU A 75 -7.48 11.91 -11.34
CA LEU A 75 -7.17 11.86 -12.77
C LEU A 75 -5.77 11.28 -13.02
N ASN A 76 -4.77 11.72 -12.26
CA ASN A 76 -3.40 11.21 -12.36
C ASN A 76 -3.35 9.70 -12.10
N TYR A 77 -3.99 9.24 -11.01
CA TYR A 77 -4.04 7.80 -10.71
C TYR A 77 -4.75 6.99 -11.81
N LEU A 78 -5.81 7.55 -12.41
CA LEU A 78 -6.51 6.88 -13.51
C LEU A 78 -5.63 6.75 -14.76
N GLU A 79 -4.85 7.79 -15.08
CA GLU A 79 -3.87 7.77 -16.17
C GLU A 79 -2.79 6.72 -15.92
N ASP A 80 -2.16 6.75 -14.74
CA ASP A 80 -1.14 5.79 -14.32
C ASP A 80 -1.67 4.33 -14.34
N ALA A 81 -2.89 4.11 -13.87
CA ALA A 81 -3.53 2.79 -13.86
C ALA A 81 -3.91 2.30 -15.27
N ALA A 82 -4.22 3.21 -16.20
CA ALA A 82 -4.56 2.90 -17.59
C ALA A 82 -3.32 2.53 -18.42
N GLU A 83 -2.16 3.11 -18.11
CA GLU A 83 -0.88 2.78 -18.76
C GLU A 83 -0.35 1.38 -18.38
N GLY A 84 -0.96 0.73 -17.39
CA GLY A 84 -0.75 -0.69 -17.11
C GLY A 84 0.56 -0.99 -16.40
N CYS A 85 0.75 -0.46 -15.19
CA CYS A 85 1.77 -0.97 -14.28
C CYS A 85 1.25 -2.20 -13.51
N ASN A 86 2.05 -3.28 -13.50
CA ASN A 86 1.83 -4.50 -12.72
C ASN A 86 2.13 -4.29 -11.21
N GLU A 87 2.07 -3.06 -10.72
CA GLU A 87 2.58 -2.62 -9.42
C GLU A 87 1.46 -2.18 -8.44
N SER A 88 0.19 -2.38 -8.81
CA SER A 88 -0.93 -2.09 -7.92
C SER A 88 -1.00 -3.11 -6.77
N MET A 89 -1.03 -2.65 -5.52
CA MET A 89 -1.13 -3.51 -4.32
C MET A 89 -2.47 -4.26 -4.28
N THR A 90 -3.48 -3.74 -4.95
CA THR A 90 -4.85 -4.26 -4.95
C THR A 90 -5.16 -5.20 -6.11
N ARG A 91 -4.30 -5.29 -7.12
CA ARG A 91 -4.39 -6.34 -8.16
C ARG A 91 -3.71 -7.66 -7.75
N GLY A 92 -3.16 -7.75 -6.53
CA GLY A 92 -2.41 -8.94 -6.08
C GLY A 92 -2.33 -9.22 -4.58
N GLY A 93 -2.79 -8.35 -3.68
CA GLY A 93 -2.91 -8.66 -2.25
C GLY A 93 -1.59 -8.88 -1.50
N GLU A 94 -1.68 -8.99 -0.17
CA GLU A 94 -0.54 -9.15 0.73
C GLU A 94 0.31 -10.39 0.41
N GLY A 95 1.63 -10.21 0.28
CA GLY A 95 2.60 -11.31 0.35
C GLY A 95 2.89 -12.10 -0.93
N LEU A 96 2.30 -11.78 -2.09
CA LEU A 96 2.59 -12.50 -3.34
C LEU A 96 3.83 -11.99 -4.11
N TRP A 97 4.29 -10.75 -3.88
CA TRP A 97 5.43 -10.20 -4.62
C TRP A 97 6.77 -10.86 -4.23
N MET A 98 6.95 -11.25 -2.96
CA MET A 98 8.19 -11.88 -2.50
C MET A 98 8.33 -13.36 -2.90
N SER A 99 7.20 -14.06 -3.05
CA SER A 99 7.17 -15.50 -3.37
C SER A 99 7.49 -15.78 -4.84
N GLU A 100 7.17 -14.82 -5.74
CA GLU A 100 7.48 -14.91 -7.18
C GLU A 100 8.83 -14.24 -7.51
N ALA A 101 9.19 -13.13 -6.85
CA ALA A 101 10.53 -12.53 -6.96
C ALA A 101 11.65 -13.52 -6.58
N ARG A 102 11.42 -14.38 -5.58
CA ARG A 102 12.35 -15.46 -5.21
C ARG A 102 12.41 -16.62 -6.21
N ARG A 103 11.38 -16.85 -7.01
CA ARG A 103 11.43 -17.87 -8.08
C ARG A 103 12.18 -17.40 -9.32
N ARG A 104 12.32 -16.08 -9.51
CA ARG A 104 12.95 -15.48 -10.69
C ARG A 104 14.43 -15.12 -10.53
N MET A 105 15.04 -15.46 -9.39
CA MET A 105 16.48 -15.32 -9.18
C MET A 105 17.12 -16.66 -8.79
N PRO A 106 17.38 -17.58 -9.74
CA PRO A 106 18.35 -18.64 -9.51
C PRO A 106 19.79 -18.16 -9.69
N ASP A 107 20.06 -17.07 -10.42
CA ASP A 107 21.43 -16.65 -10.76
C ASP A 107 21.67 -15.15 -10.53
N VAL A 108 22.01 -14.82 -9.28
CA VAL A 108 22.99 -13.77 -8.96
C VAL A 108 24.00 -14.39 -8.00
N ALA A 109 24.64 -15.43 -8.50
CA ALA A 109 25.96 -15.87 -8.09
C ALA A 109 26.69 -16.14 -9.41
N GLU A 110 27.47 -15.16 -9.85
CA GLU A 110 28.79 -15.21 -10.48
C GLU A 110 29.16 -13.78 -10.93
#